data_AF-A0A960W6Z8-F1
#
_entry.id   AF-A0A960W6Z8-F1
#
_cell.length_a   1.000
_cell.length_b   1.000
_cell.length_c   1.000
_cell.angle_alpha   90.00
_cell.angle_beta   90.00
_cell.angle_gamma   90.00
#
_symmetry.space_group_name_H-M   'P 1'
#
loop_
_entity.id
_entity.type
_entity.pdbx_description
1 polymer ?
#
loop_
_entity_poly.entity_id
_entity_poly.type
_entity_poly.pdbx_seq_one_letter_code
_entity_poly.pdbx_strand_id
1 'polypeptide(L)' 'MISLQKPIDNNQVERDHRMMKTHRKVSGCFRSKKGTDYFACCRGYISTLKKNKRNVLEGISLVFRGKPFIPNQA' A
#
# COMPACT_ATOMS: atom_id res chain seq x y z
N MET A 1 8.52 14.68 24.08
CA MET A 1 7.12 14.93 23.68
C MET A 1 7.13 15.55 22.29
N ILE A 2 6.86 14.77 21.24
CA ILE A 2 6.85 15.28 19.86
C ILE A 2 5.42 15.75 19.55
N SER A 3 5.29 17.01 19.15
CA SER A 3 4.02 17.71 18.92
C SER A 3 3.17 17.01 17.84
N LEU A 4 1.95 16.58 18.21
CA LEU A 4 0.91 16.03 17.33
C LEU A 4 0.02 17.12 16.70
N GLN A 5 0.57 18.31 16.43
CA GLN A 5 -0.15 19.47 15.86
C GLN A 5 -0.27 19.43 14.33
N LYS A 6 -0.20 18.26 13.69
CA LYS A 6 -0.66 18.18 12.31
C LYS A 6 -2.18 18.01 12.35
N PRO A 7 -2.98 18.82 11.64
CA PRO A 7 -4.41 18.55 11.55
C PRO A 7 -4.62 17.10 11.08
N ILE A 8 -5.69 16.46 11.55
CA ILE A 8 -6.10 15.10 11.17
C ILE A 8 -6.59 15.14 9.72
N ASP A 9 -5.70 15.55 8.83
CA ASP A 9 -5.97 15.84 7.44
C ASP A 9 -4.99 15.03 6.61
N ASN A 10 -5.50 13.90 6.16
CA ASN A 10 -5.13 13.26 4.90
C ASN A 10 -3.66 12.89 4.72
N ASN A 11 -2.98 12.53 5.81
CA ASN A 11 -1.63 12.01 5.73
C ASN A 11 -1.59 10.65 4.98
N GLN A 12 -0.40 10.25 4.52
CA GLN A 12 -0.24 9.02 3.72
C GLN A 12 -0.65 7.76 4.51
N VAL A 13 -0.39 7.74 5.82
CA VAL A 13 -0.74 6.63 6.71
C VAL A 13 -2.26 6.44 6.77
N GLU A 14 -3.02 7.52 6.93
CA GLU A 14 -4.48 7.50 6.91
C GLU A 14 -5.03 7.05 5.56
N ARG A 15 -4.48 7.56 4.45
CA ARG A 15 -4.92 7.16 3.10
C ARG A 15 -4.73 5.66 2.87
N ASP A 16 -3.62 5.10 3.33
CA ASP A 16 -3.36 3.67 3.21
C ASP A 16 -4.25 2.85 4.17
N HIS A 17 -4.50 3.34 5.39
CA HIS A 17 -5.40 2.69 6.35
C HIS A 17 -6.89 2.73 5.93
N ARG A 18 -7.34 3.79 5.23
CA ARG A 18 -8.73 3.91 4.78
C ARG A 18 -9.18 2.75 3.93
N MET A 19 -8.33 2.25 3.03
CA MET A 19 -8.72 1.11 2.19
C MET A 19 -8.91 -0.18 2.99
N MET A 20 -8.14 -0.36 4.06
CA MET A 20 -8.34 -1.47 4.99
C MET A 20 -9.66 -1.32 5.76
N LYS A 21 -9.97 -0.11 6.24
CA LYS A 21 -11.24 0.19 6.92
C LYS A 21 -12.44 0.03 5.98
N THR A 22 -12.35 0.51 4.74
CA THR A 22 -13.39 0.37 3.72
C THR A 22 -13.62 -1.11 3.38
N HIS A 23 -12.55 -1.89 3.22
CA HIS A 23 -12.71 -3.33 2.96
C HIS A 23 -13.38 -4.06 4.13
N ARG A 24 -13.06 -3.66 5.38
CA ARG A 24 -13.70 -4.20 6.58
C ARG A 24 -15.16 -3.79 6.73
N LYS A 25 -15.49 -2.53 6.43
CA LYS A 25 -16.82 -1.94 6.67
C LYS A 25 -17.81 -2.17 5.52
N VAL A 26 -17.34 -2.19 4.28
CA VAL A 26 -18.19 -2.15 3.07
C VAL A 26 -17.95 -3.38 2.18
N SER A 27 -16.70 -3.79 1.95
CA SER A 27 -16.36 -4.86 0.98
C SER A 27 -16.40 -6.28 1.56
N GLY A 28 -17.18 -6.53 2.62
CA GLY A 28 -17.39 -7.88 3.15
C GLY A 28 -16.31 -8.44 4.08
N CYS A 29 -15.37 -7.61 4.54
CA CYS A 29 -14.28 -7.99 5.45
C CYS A 29 -13.29 -9.03 4.88
N PHE A 30 -12.11 -9.13 5.48
CA PHE A 30 -11.15 -10.18 5.16
C PHE A 30 -11.59 -11.49 5.83
N ARG A 31 -11.78 -12.55 5.05
CA ARG A 31 -12.18 -13.87 5.55
C ARG A 31 -11.04 -14.65 6.21
N SER A 32 -9.79 -14.20 6.02
CA SER A 32 -8.61 -14.82 6.61
C SER A 32 -7.48 -13.80 6.77
N LYS A 33 -6.58 -14.07 7.73
CA LYS A 33 -5.37 -13.26 7.94
C LYS A 33 -4.50 -13.23 6.68
N LYS A 34 -4.35 -14.36 6.00
CA LYS A 34 -3.63 -14.47 4.71
C LYS A 34 -4.16 -13.50 3.66
N GLY A 35 -5.49 -13.37 3.53
CA GLY A 35 -6.09 -12.42 2.61
C GLY A 35 -5.73 -10.96 2.92
N THR A 36 -5.69 -10.61 4.22
CA THR A 36 -5.24 -9.30 4.68
C THR A 36 -3.76 -9.08 4.36
N ASP A 37 -2.91 -10.09 4.56
CA ASP A 37 -1.47 -10.00 4.29
C ASP A 37 -1.20 -9.80 2.80
N TYR A 38 -1.88 -10.54 1.92
CA TYR A 38 -1.79 -10.33 0.47
C TYR A 38 -2.27 -8.93 0.06
N PHE A 39 -3.38 -8.47 0.61
CA PHE A 39 -3.89 -7.13 0.35
C PHE A 39 -2.88 -6.05 0.77
N ALA A 40 -2.30 -6.18 1.97
CA ALA A 40 -1.28 -5.28 2.48
C ALA A 40 -0.01 -5.31 1.62
N CYS A 41 0.44 -6.49 1.18
CA CYS A 41 1.60 -6.65 0.31
C CYS A 41 1.41 -5.95 -1.04
N CYS A 42 0.31 -6.22 -1.75
CA CYS A 42 0.00 -5.59 -3.03
C CYS A 42 -0.06 -4.06 -2.92
N ARG A 43 -0.74 -3.56 -1.89
CA ARG A 43 -0.86 -2.12 -1.62
C ARG A 43 0.48 -1.50 -1.25
N GLY A 44 1.29 -2.19 -0.45
CA GLY A 44 2.65 -1.78 -0.09
C GLY A 44 3.52 -1.63 -1.33
N TYR A 45 3.51 -2.62 -2.22
CA TYR A 45 4.27 -2.58 -3.48
C TYR A 45 3.84 -1.42 -4.38
N ILE A 46 2.54 -1.20 -4.56
CA ILE A 46 2.02 -0.06 -5.34
C ILE A 46 2.43 1.28 -4.70
N SER A 47 2.34 1.39 -3.37
CA SER A 47 2.78 2.58 -2.63
C SER A 47 4.27 2.86 -2.85
N THR A 48 5.09 1.81 -2.81
CA THR A 48 6.53 1.88 -3.11
C THR A 48 6.81 2.38 -4.53
N LEU A 49 6.13 1.84 -5.55
CA LEU A 49 6.27 2.31 -6.94
C LEU A 49 5.92 3.79 -7.08
N LYS A 50 4.80 4.21 -6.48
CA LYS A 50 4.34 5.60 -6.50
C LYS A 50 5.32 6.55 -5.82
N LYS A 51 5.85 6.17 -4.65
CA LYS A 51 6.86 6.96 -3.92
C LYS A 51 8.15 7.16 -4.73
N ASN A 52 8.52 6.16 -5.53
CA ASN A 52 9.69 6.19 -6.40
C ASN A 52 9.40 6.75 -7.81
N LYS A 53 8.23 7.36 -8.03
CA LYS A 53 7.80 7.94 -9.32
C LYS A 53 7.86 6.95 -10.49
N ARG A 54 7.65 5.65 -10.23
CA ARG A 54 7.61 4.59 -11.25
C ARG A 54 6.19 4.37 -11.76
N ASN A 55 6.07 3.91 -13.01
CA ASN A 55 4.79 3.52 -13.58
C ASN A 55 4.27 2.26 -12.87
N VAL A 56 3.04 2.33 -12.35
CA VAL A 56 2.45 1.25 -11.55
C VAL A 56 2.16 0.01 -12.40
N LEU A 57 1.62 0.18 -13.61
CA LEU A 57 1.29 -0.93 -14.50
C LEU A 57 2.55 -1.65 -14.96
N GLU A 58 3.58 -0.89 -15.32
CA GLU A 58 4.88 -1.43 -15.68
C GLU A 58 5.52 -2.19 -14.50
N GLY A 59 5.49 -1.58 -13.31
CA GLY A 59 6.01 -2.21 -12.09
C GLY A 59 5.28 -3.51 -11.72
N ILE A 60 3.98 -3.61 -11.98
CA ILE A 60 3.20 -4.85 -11.80
C ILE A 60 3.57 -5.88 -12.87
N SER A 61 3.68 -5.48 -14.13
CA SER A 61 4.11 -6.35 -15.23
C SER A 61 5.49 -6.97 -14.95
N LEU A 62 6.40 -6.17 -14.42
CA LEU A 62 7.74 -6.60 -14.00
C LEU A 62 7.72 -7.65 -12.87
N VAL A 63 6.81 -7.54 -11.91
CA VAL A 63 6.63 -8.58 -10.86
C VAL A 63 6.27 -9.92 -11.50
N PHE A 64 5.30 -9.93 -12.42
CA PHE A 64 4.89 -11.16 -13.11
C PHE A 64 5.97 -11.74 -14.03
N ARG A 65 6.91 -10.90 -14.49
CA ARG A 65 8.10 -11.31 -15.26
C ARG A 65 9.29 -11.72 -14.38
N GLY A 66 9.13 -11.76 -13.06
CA GLY A 66 10.19 -12.16 -12.11
C GLY A 66 11.28 -11.10 -11.88
N LYS A 67 11.05 -9.85 -12.30
CA LYS A 67 12.00 -8.73 -12.15
C LYS A 67 11.36 -7.58 -11.35
N PRO A 68 10.93 -7.79 -10.10
CA PRO A 68 10.21 -6.77 -9.33
C PRO A 68 11.07 -5.53 -9.07
N PHE A 69 10.42 -4.37 -8.95
CA PHE A 69 11.10 -3.14 -8.55
C PHE A 69 11.37 -3.13 -7.04
N ILE A 70 12.63 -3.06 -6.64
CA ILE A 70 13.04 -2.98 -5.23
C ILE A 70 13.78 -1.66 -5.03
N PRO A 71 13.24 -0.71 -4.23
CA PRO A 71 13.97 0.52 -3.91
C PRO A 71 15.18 0.20 -3.03
N ASN A 72 16.32 0.87 -3.24
CA ASN A 72 17.61 0.66 -2.55
C ASN A 72 18.32 -0.68 -2.80
N GLN A 73 18.28 -1.21 -4.03
CA GLN A 73 19.28 -2.18 -4.54
C GLN A 73 20.33 -1.51 -5.46
N ALA A 74 20.73 -0.29 -5.12
CA ALA A 74 21.87 0.43 -5.70
C ALA A 74 22.57 1.24 -4.59
#